data_AF-A0AA35RRM4-F1
#
_entry.id   AF-A0AA35RRM4-F1
#
_cell.length_a   1.000
_cell.length_b   1.000
_cell.length_c   1.000
_cell.angle_alpha   90.00
_cell.angle_beta   90.00
_cell.angle_gamma   90.00
#
_symmetry.space_group_name_H-M   'P 1'
#
loop_
_entity.id
_entity.type
_entity.pdbx_description
1 polymer ?
#
loop_
_entity_poly.entity_id
_entity_poly.type
_entity_poly.pdbx_seq_one_letter_code
_entity_poly.pdbx_strand_id
1 'polypeptide(L)'
;MSVRTYNPSVRVGNWNEDLCLEEEQLKDFLEKKDRGELTVQKKTNFLKTILRNVELSKPSDGYLHIGDRVCLLHTPTKTVVSAHVTSARAFDATRLESGCGYGESEAKEGEVVCYGQPVALVTLPDEGGQLGLHSDRATFTKHSRFSREQEVLLEEDISYNSAWKFICFSQDERLETEGTPVPVSRLERGLHYTHGVRTYAPFLSTAVYIHTLQRPIPRVFLNHCKTNHNLAVHEEWTYKTPFGRELEVTGHTHLNTHKAEDVHNHFMVVTGSLEDAVASLSPSS
;
A
#
# COMPACT_ATOMS: atom_id res chain seq x y z
N MET A 1 57.31 -5.17 -19.79
CA MET A 1 57.12 -6.31 -20.70
C MET A 1 55.73 -6.86 -20.43
N SER A 2 54.87 -6.95 -21.45
CA SER A 2 53.58 -7.62 -21.32
C SER A 2 53.81 -9.12 -21.50
N VAL A 3 53.61 -9.89 -20.42
CA VAL A 3 53.73 -11.35 -20.46
C VAL A 3 52.42 -11.90 -21.01
N ARG A 4 52.49 -12.82 -21.97
CA ARG A 4 51.30 -13.48 -22.52
C ARG A 4 50.64 -14.31 -21.42
N THR A 5 49.36 -14.07 -21.16
CA THR A 5 48.53 -14.90 -20.28
C THR A 5 48.00 -16.10 -21.06
N TYR A 6 47.99 -17.26 -20.41
CA TYR A 6 47.54 -18.52 -20.97
C TYR A 6 46.43 -19.10 -20.09
N ASN A 7 45.58 -19.97 -20.64
CA ASN A 7 44.58 -20.69 -19.85
C ASN A 7 45.29 -21.62 -18.83
N PRO A 8 44.79 -21.79 -17.60
CA PRO A 8 45.36 -22.72 -16.60
C PRO A 8 45.57 -24.16 -17.11
N SER A 9 44.80 -24.59 -18.12
CA SER A 9 45.00 -25.87 -18.81
C SER A 9 46.33 -25.99 -19.56
N VAL A 10 46.95 -24.86 -19.90
CA VAL A 10 48.28 -24.77 -20.53
C VAL A 10 49.30 -24.59 -19.42
N ARG A 11 50.18 -25.59 -19.26
CA ARG A 11 51.14 -25.69 -18.15
C ARG A 11 52.31 -24.69 -18.25
N VAL A 12 52.00 -23.40 -18.27
CA VAL A 12 52.94 -22.28 -18.41
C VAL A 12 52.68 -21.29 -17.28
N GLY A 13 53.75 -20.80 -16.64
CA GLY A 13 53.61 -19.85 -15.53
C GLY A 13 52.99 -20.50 -14.29
N ASN A 14 52.00 -19.84 -13.69
CA ASN A 14 51.39 -20.23 -12.41
C ASN A 14 50.23 -21.22 -12.52
N TRP A 15 50.17 -21.96 -13.62
CA TRP A 15 49.04 -22.82 -13.99
C TRP A 15 48.56 -23.77 -12.88
N ASN A 16 49.46 -24.29 -12.04
CA ASN A 16 49.10 -25.24 -10.99
C ASN A 16 48.41 -24.54 -9.80
N GLU A 17 48.87 -23.36 -9.40
CA GLU A 17 48.20 -22.59 -8.35
C GLU A 17 46.84 -22.08 -8.84
N ASP A 18 46.74 -21.67 -10.11
CA ASP A 18 45.47 -21.23 -10.72
C ASP A 18 44.44 -22.38 -10.73
N LEU A 19 44.84 -23.61 -11.10
CA LEU A 19 43.96 -24.78 -11.04
C LEU A 19 43.55 -25.15 -9.60
N CYS A 20 44.50 -25.14 -8.65
CA CYS A 20 44.18 -25.43 -7.24
C CYS A 20 43.18 -24.41 -6.67
N LEU A 21 43.35 -23.13 -7.01
CA LEU A 21 42.47 -22.06 -6.59
C LEU A 21 41.07 -22.18 -7.22
N GLU A 22 40.96 -22.58 -8.48
CA GLU A 22 39.67 -22.89 -9.13
C GLU A 22 38.96 -24.08 -8.43
N GLU A 23 39.69 -25.13 -8.08
CA GLU A 23 39.15 -26.29 -7.36
C GLU A 23 38.65 -25.92 -5.95
N GLU A 24 39.43 -25.14 -5.19
CA GLU A 24 39.03 -24.65 -3.86
C GLU A 24 37.80 -23.73 -3.95
N GLN A 25 37.75 -22.82 -4.92
CA GLN A 25 36.57 -21.97 -5.16
C GLN A 25 35.33 -22.78 -5.49
N LEU A 26 35.47 -23.82 -6.31
CA LEU A 26 34.36 -24.71 -6.65
C LEU A 26 33.89 -25.49 -5.43
N LYS A 27 34.80 -26.00 -4.60
CA LYS A 27 34.48 -26.70 -3.36
C LYS A 27 33.70 -25.80 -2.40
N ASP A 28 34.20 -24.59 -2.15
CA ASP A 28 33.53 -23.57 -1.34
C ASP A 28 32.13 -23.23 -1.87
N PHE A 29 31.99 -23.15 -3.19
CA PHE A 29 30.71 -22.90 -3.84
C PHE A 29 29.73 -24.06 -3.62
N LEU A 30 30.17 -25.31 -3.81
CA LEU A 30 29.34 -26.50 -3.61
C LEU A 30 28.92 -26.65 -2.15
N GLU A 31 29.83 -26.45 -1.21
CA GLU A 31 29.50 -26.48 0.21
C GLU A 31 28.47 -25.39 0.58
N LYS A 32 28.63 -24.15 0.08
CA LYS A 32 27.65 -23.08 0.29
C LYS A 32 26.31 -23.39 -0.39
N LYS A 33 26.33 -24.05 -1.54
CA LYS A 33 25.12 -24.48 -2.27
C LYS A 33 24.34 -25.51 -1.45
N ASP A 34 25.03 -26.51 -0.91
CA ASP A 34 24.42 -27.58 -0.11
C ASP A 34 23.89 -27.05 1.21
N ARG A 35 24.57 -26.08 1.82
CA ARG A 35 24.08 -25.36 3.01
C ARG A 35 22.96 -24.34 2.71
N GLY A 36 22.65 -24.06 1.44
CA GLY A 36 21.65 -23.05 1.07
C GLY A 36 22.10 -21.61 1.32
N GLU A 37 23.41 -21.37 1.47
CA GLU A 37 23.98 -20.09 1.85
C GLU A 37 24.27 -19.16 0.69
N LEU A 38 24.15 -19.65 -0.56
CA LEU A 38 24.39 -18.83 -1.74
C LEU A 38 23.44 -17.63 -1.78
N THR A 39 23.99 -16.47 -2.13
CA THR A 39 23.21 -15.23 -2.28
C THR A 39 22.02 -15.41 -3.21
N VAL A 40 22.17 -16.20 -4.28
CA VAL A 40 21.07 -16.51 -5.21
C VAL A 40 19.97 -17.33 -4.54
N GLN A 41 20.31 -18.33 -3.72
CA GLN A 41 19.33 -19.14 -2.99
C GLN A 41 18.63 -18.31 -1.92
N LYS A 42 19.37 -17.55 -1.12
CA LYS A 42 18.81 -16.63 -0.12
C LYS A 42 17.86 -15.61 -0.75
N LYS A 43 18.28 -14.97 -1.84
CA LYS A 43 17.44 -14.02 -2.59
C LYS A 43 16.17 -14.70 -3.15
N THR A 44 16.30 -15.88 -3.73
CA THR A 44 15.16 -16.62 -4.29
C THR A 44 14.16 -17.00 -3.21
N ASN A 45 14.63 -17.52 -2.07
CA ASN A 45 13.78 -17.88 -0.94
C ASN A 45 13.11 -16.64 -0.32
N PHE A 46 13.86 -15.55 -0.18
CA PHE A 46 13.34 -14.26 0.28
C PHE A 46 12.21 -13.77 -0.64
N LEU A 47 12.43 -13.70 -1.96
CA LEU A 47 11.41 -13.27 -2.92
C LEU A 47 10.21 -14.23 -3.02
N LYS A 48 10.42 -15.53 -2.82
CA LYS A 48 9.35 -16.53 -2.82
C LYS A 48 8.42 -16.38 -1.61
N THR A 49 9.00 -16.06 -0.45
CA THR A 49 8.21 -15.73 0.73
C THR A 49 7.52 -14.40 0.43
N ILE A 50 8.33 -13.38 0.09
CA ILE A 50 8.02 -12.12 -0.60
C ILE A 50 6.63 -11.93 -1.16
N LEU A 51 6.57 -12.50 -2.35
CA LEU A 51 5.54 -12.31 -3.35
C LEU A 51 4.53 -13.44 -3.26
N ARG A 52 4.35 -14.00 -2.04
CA ARG A 52 3.25 -14.91 -1.77
C ARG A 52 1.95 -14.18 -2.05
N ASN A 53 1.01 -14.87 -2.69
CA ASN A 53 -0.31 -14.31 -2.90
C ASN A 53 -1.07 -14.25 -1.56
N VAL A 54 -1.62 -13.09 -1.25
CA VAL A 54 -2.40 -12.80 -0.05
C VAL A 54 -3.82 -12.46 -0.46
N GLU A 55 -4.77 -13.20 0.08
CA GLU A 55 -6.19 -12.93 -0.16
C GLU A 55 -6.65 -11.75 0.71
N LEU A 56 -7.19 -10.72 0.04
CA LEU A 56 -7.79 -9.57 0.70
C LEU A 56 -9.15 -9.94 1.29
N SER A 57 -9.51 -9.28 2.38
CA SER A 57 -10.80 -9.47 3.04
C SER A 57 -11.93 -8.99 2.14
N LYS A 58 -13.09 -9.64 2.20
CA LYS A 58 -14.29 -9.28 1.45
C LYS A 58 -15.42 -8.96 2.43
N PRO A 59 -15.59 -7.69 2.83
CA PRO A 59 -16.63 -7.32 3.78
C PRO A 59 -18.01 -7.55 3.16
N SER A 60 -18.91 -8.21 3.91
CA SER A 60 -20.24 -8.60 3.42
C SER A 60 -21.25 -7.46 3.35
N ASP A 61 -21.07 -6.44 4.18
CA ASP A 61 -21.91 -5.24 4.27
C ASP A 61 -21.39 -4.10 3.40
N GLY A 62 -20.16 -4.22 2.91
CA GLY A 62 -19.50 -3.33 1.98
C GLY A 62 -18.78 -2.13 2.60
N TYR A 63 -18.61 -2.13 3.92
CA TYR A 63 -17.86 -1.14 4.67
C TYR A 63 -16.55 -1.72 5.21
N LEU A 64 -15.62 -0.82 5.54
CA LEU A 64 -14.33 -1.19 6.11
C LEU A 64 -14.47 -1.58 7.58
N HIS A 65 -13.82 -2.68 7.98
CA HIS A 65 -13.77 -3.10 9.38
C HIS A 65 -12.33 -3.13 9.90
N ILE A 66 -12.19 -2.94 11.21
CA ILE A 66 -10.94 -3.20 11.92
C ILE A 66 -10.61 -4.69 11.82
N GLY A 67 -9.37 -5.01 11.44
CA GLY A 67 -8.89 -6.36 11.17
C GLY A 67 -8.93 -6.76 9.69
N ASP A 68 -9.61 -5.99 8.83
CA ASP A 68 -9.65 -6.28 7.39
C ASP A 68 -8.25 -6.20 6.77
N ARG A 69 -7.98 -7.15 5.85
CA ARG A 69 -6.81 -7.14 4.98
C ARG A 69 -7.13 -6.34 3.73
N VAL A 70 -6.44 -5.22 3.56
CA VAL A 70 -6.68 -4.26 2.49
C VAL A 70 -5.40 -3.91 1.74
N CYS A 71 -5.58 -3.37 0.54
CA CYS A 71 -4.52 -2.67 -0.18
C CYS A 71 -4.89 -1.20 -0.35
N LEU A 72 -3.89 -0.33 -0.33
CA LEU A 72 -4.04 1.08 -0.67
C LEU A 72 -3.65 1.28 -2.13
N LEU A 73 -4.63 1.56 -2.98
CA LEU A 73 -4.43 1.82 -4.40
C LEU A 73 -4.33 3.32 -4.64
N HIS A 74 -3.19 3.78 -5.15
CA HIS A 74 -3.02 5.15 -5.63
C HIS A 74 -3.69 5.29 -7.00
N THR A 75 -4.76 6.09 -7.06
CA THR A 75 -5.68 6.10 -8.21
C THR A 75 -5.09 6.59 -9.54
N PRO A 76 -4.22 7.62 -9.59
CA PRO A 76 -3.65 8.10 -10.85
C PRO A 76 -2.69 7.08 -11.48
N THR A 77 -1.74 6.58 -10.67
CA THR A 77 -0.72 5.63 -11.13
C THR A 77 -1.21 4.19 -11.24
N LYS A 78 -2.34 3.86 -10.61
CA LYS A 78 -2.85 2.49 -10.44
C LYS A 78 -1.82 1.56 -9.77
N THR A 79 -1.00 2.12 -8.88
CA THR A 79 -0.01 1.38 -8.10
C THR A 79 -0.52 1.18 -6.68
N VAL A 80 -0.06 0.11 -6.02
CA VAL A 80 -0.37 -0.14 -4.62
C VAL A 80 0.77 0.33 -3.73
N VAL A 81 0.43 0.87 -2.57
CA VAL A 81 1.42 1.17 -1.53
C VAL A 81 1.82 -0.14 -0.88
N SER A 82 3.12 -0.43 -0.91
CA SER A 82 3.69 -1.67 -0.38
C SER A 82 4.79 -1.36 0.63
N ALA A 83 4.96 -2.27 1.57
CA ALA A 83 5.98 -2.21 2.59
C ALA A 83 7.35 -2.63 2.05
N HIS A 84 8.23 -1.67 1.79
CA HIS A 84 9.62 -1.99 1.45
C HIS A 84 10.46 -2.17 2.72
N VAL A 85 10.74 -3.42 3.08
CA VAL A 85 11.62 -3.76 4.21
C VAL A 85 12.89 -4.42 3.70
N THR A 86 14.02 -3.78 3.95
CA THR A 86 15.32 -4.15 3.40
C THR A 86 15.78 -5.52 3.89
N SER A 87 15.70 -6.58 3.07
CA SER A 87 16.24 -7.95 3.29
C SER A 87 15.93 -8.66 4.61
N ALA A 88 15.24 -8.00 5.53
CA ALA A 88 15.06 -8.44 6.89
C ALA A 88 13.60 -8.69 7.24
N ARG A 89 12.58 -8.27 6.42
CA ARG A 89 11.14 -8.63 6.58
C ARG A 89 10.13 -7.77 5.75
N ALA A 90 9.97 -7.93 4.43
CA ALA A 90 9.04 -7.05 3.65
C ALA A 90 7.86 -7.80 3.09
N PHE A 91 6.59 -7.57 3.46
CA PHE A 91 5.49 -8.19 2.70
C PHE A 91 4.17 -7.40 2.80
N ASP A 92 3.46 -7.35 1.67
CA ASP A 92 2.07 -6.91 1.49
C ASP A 92 1.12 -7.94 2.09
N ALA A 93 0.02 -7.66 2.78
CA ALA A 93 -0.92 -6.54 2.70
C ALA A 93 -0.95 -5.68 3.98
N THR A 94 -1.65 -4.55 3.91
CA THR A 94 -1.91 -3.72 5.08
C THR A 94 -3.13 -4.26 5.82
N ARG A 95 -2.96 -4.76 7.04
CA ARG A 95 -4.05 -4.98 7.98
C ARG A 95 -4.37 -3.67 8.69
N LEU A 96 -5.65 -3.40 8.91
CA LEU A 96 -6.07 -2.33 9.79
C LEU A 96 -6.12 -2.82 11.23
N GLU A 97 -5.42 -2.13 12.12
CA GLU A 97 -5.53 -2.34 13.56
C GLU A 97 -6.20 -1.12 14.20
N SER A 98 -6.89 -1.35 15.30
CA SER A 98 -7.40 -0.28 16.16
C SER A 98 -6.21 0.55 16.66
N GLY A 99 -6.22 1.85 16.35
CA GLY A 99 -5.18 2.77 16.81
C GLY A 99 -5.09 2.84 18.34
N CYS A 100 -3.87 3.02 18.83
CA CYS A 100 -3.45 2.86 20.22
C CYS A 100 -3.88 3.98 21.18
N GLY A 101 -4.44 3.58 22.33
CA GLY A 101 -4.05 4.03 23.67
C GLY A 101 -4.36 5.45 24.16
N TYR A 102 -5.12 6.29 23.46
CA TYR A 102 -5.54 7.59 24.00
C TYR A 102 -7.01 7.89 23.72
N GLY A 103 -7.87 7.60 24.70
CA GLY A 103 -9.27 8.02 24.75
C GLY A 103 -10.29 6.89 24.55
N GLU A 104 -10.86 6.43 25.66
CA GLU A 104 -12.12 5.67 25.84
C GLU A 104 -12.78 5.01 24.61
N SER A 105 -12.13 4.00 24.02
CA SER A 105 -12.70 2.73 23.56
C SER A 105 -11.68 2.08 22.62
N GLU A 106 -10.99 1.03 23.08
CA GLU A 106 -10.22 0.18 22.17
C GLU A 106 -11.20 -0.42 21.16
N ALA A 107 -11.14 0.06 19.91
CA ALA A 107 -11.99 -0.44 18.85
C ALA A 107 -11.74 -1.93 18.68
N LYS A 108 -12.81 -2.73 18.64
CA LYS A 108 -12.68 -4.19 18.63
C LYS A 108 -12.50 -4.67 17.19
N GLU A 109 -11.82 -5.81 17.04
CA GLU A 109 -11.76 -6.49 15.75
C GLU A 109 -13.18 -6.75 15.22
N GLY A 110 -13.42 -6.44 13.95
CA GLY A 110 -14.73 -6.50 13.32
C GLY A 110 -15.63 -5.27 13.55
N GLU A 111 -15.14 -4.21 14.19
CA GLU A 111 -15.86 -2.92 14.26
C GLU A 111 -15.71 -2.14 12.95
N VAL A 112 -16.78 -1.46 12.53
CA VAL A 112 -16.79 -0.63 11.31
C VAL A 112 -15.89 0.58 11.52
N VAL A 113 -15.02 0.87 10.55
CA VAL A 113 -14.19 2.07 10.52
C VAL A 113 -15.01 3.24 9.96
N CYS A 114 -15.06 4.33 10.72
CA CYS A 114 -15.73 5.56 10.30
C CYS A 114 -14.75 6.64 9.81
N TYR A 115 -15.23 7.55 8.96
CA TYR A 115 -14.46 8.73 8.58
C TYR A 115 -14.13 9.59 9.80
N GLY A 116 -12.90 10.12 9.83
CA GLY A 116 -12.38 10.90 10.95
C GLY A 116 -11.87 10.07 12.13
N GLN A 117 -12.21 8.78 12.21
CA GLN A 117 -11.72 7.88 13.26
C GLN A 117 -10.22 7.60 13.10
N PRO A 118 -9.41 7.78 14.15
CA PRO A 118 -8.01 7.37 14.14
C PRO A 118 -7.89 5.84 14.08
N VAL A 119 -7.07 5.36 13.14
CA VAL A 119 -6.73 3.95 12.91
C VAL A 119 -5.23 3.79 12.69
N ALA A 120 -4.71 2.59 12.93
CA ALA A 120 -3.36 2.23 12.55
C ALA A 120 -3.40 1.30 11.33
N LEU A 121 -2.53 1.58 10.37
CA LEU A 121 -2.32 0.74 9.20
C LEU A 121 -1.06 -0.09 9.47
N VAL A 122 -1.15 -1.41 9.50
CA VAL A 122 -0.03 -2.28 9.84
C VAL A 122 0.21 -3.35 8.79
N THR A 123 1.43 -3.85 8.66
CA THR A 123 1.74 -5.03 7.84
C THR A 123 1.27 -6.32 8.52
N LEU A 124 1.11 -7.40 7.73
CA LEU A 124 0.69 -8.70 8.25
C LEU A 124 1.78 -9.35 9.13
N PRO A 125 1.43 -9.89 10.32
CA PRO A 125 2.41 -10.43 11.27
C PRO A 125 3.18 -11.63 10.72
N ASP A 126 2.51 -12.50 9.94
CA ASP A 126 3.10 -13.71 9.36
C ASP A 126 4.04 -13.41 8.17
N GLU A 127 4.00 -12.19 7.66
CA GLU A 127 4.60 -11.78 6.40
C GLU A 127 5.39 -10.48 6.65
N GLY A 128 6.49 -10.59 7.40
CA GLY A 128 7.37 -9.44 7.66
C GLY A 128 7.22 -8.82 9.05
N GLY A 129 6.37 -9.39 9.90
CA GLY A 129 6.09 -8.81 11.21
C GLY A 129 5.11 -7.65 11.12
N GLN A 130 4.56 -7.30 12.27
CA GLN A 130 3.51 -6.29 12.39
C GLN A 130 4.14 -4.91 12.54
N LEU A 131 4.31 -4.20 11.43
CA LEU A 131 4.89 -2.86 11.37
C LEU A 131 3.80 -1.84 11.05
N GLY A 132 3.67 -0.80 11.87
CA GLY A 132 2.73 0.30 11.64
C GLY A 132 3.27 1.35 10.68
N LEU A 133 2.41 1.84 9.79
CA LEU A 133 2.65 2.99 8.94
C LEU A 133 2.84 4.21 9.83
N HIS A 134 4.05 4.76 9.83
CA HIS A 134 4.48 5.81 10.72
C HIS A 134 4.97 7.01 9.94
N SER A 135 4.74 8.19 10.52
CA SER A 135 5.27 9.42 9.97
C SER A 135 5.46 10.48 11.05
N ASP A 136 6.38 11.42 10.84
CA ASP A 136 6.57 12.58 11.72
C ASP A 136 6.93 13.83 10.93
N ARG A 137 6.89 15.00 11.57
CA ARG A 137 7.22 16.28 10.95
C ARG A 137 8.61 16.22 10.32
N ALA A 138 8.71 16.66 9.07
CA ALA A 138 9.97 16.76 8.37
C ALA A 138 10.97 17.65 9.13
N THR A 139 12.21 17.19 9.26
CA THR A 139 13.34 17.95 9.78
C THR A 139 14.53 17.82 8.84
N PHE A 140 15.59 18.59 9.09
CA PHE A 140 16.82 18.50 8.29
C PHE A 140 17.45 17.09 8.28
N THR A 141 17.16 16.26 9.28
CA THR A 141 17.68 14.88 9.35
C THR A 141 16.64 13.81 9.04
N LYS A 142 15.36 14.16 9.14
CA LYS A 142 14.21 13.24 8.98
C LYS A 142 13.29 13.75 7.89
N HIS A 143 13.46 13.26 6.67
CA HIS A 143 12.68 13.69 5.51
C HIS A 143 12.84 12.67 4.38
N SER A 144 11.91 12.71 3.42
CA SER A 144 11.91 11.83 2.26
C SER A 144 13.14 12.05 1.38
N ARG A 145 13.67 10.97 0.83
CA ARG A 145 14.98 10.93 0.18
C ARG A 145 15.10 11.91 -0.97
N PHE A 146 14.04 12.07 -1.77
CA PHE A 146 14.07 12.86 -2.99
C PHE A 146 13.33 14.20 -2.81
N SER A 147 12.05 14.19 -2.45
CA SER A 147 11.26 15.42 -2.32
C SER A 147 11.58 16.28 -1.09
N ARG A 148 12.29 15.73 -0.09
CA ARG A 148 12.56 16.38 1.22
C ARG A 148 11.30 16.73 2.01
N GLU A 149 10.20 16.05 1.72
CA GLU A 149 8.94 16.14 2.45
C GLU A 149 8.97 15.25 3.70
N GLN A 150 7.86 15.20 4.42
CA GLN A 150 7.72 14.31 5.57
C GLN A 150 7.79 12.86 5.10
N GLU A 151 8.74 12.11 5.68
CA GLU A 151 8.95 10.70 5.36
C GLU A 151 7.83 9.83 5.92
N VAL A 152 7.49 8.79 5.18
CA VAL A 152 6.55 7.75 5.61
C VAL A 152 7.31 6.44 5.66
N LEU A 153 7.27 5.78 6.80
CA LEU A 153 8.08 4.62 7.14
C LEU A 153 7.25 3.58 7.89
N LEU A 154 7.87 2.43 8.18
CA LEU A 154 7.25 1.33 8.91
C LEU A 154 8.03 1.09 10.21
N GLU A 155 7.34 1.13 11.34
CA GLU A 155 7.91 0.93 12.69
C GLU A 155 7.17 -0.17 13.46
N GLU A 156 7.89 -0.92 14.29
CA GLU A 156 7.31 -1.93 15.19
C GLU A 156 6.48 -1.28 16.32
N ASP A 157 6.93 -0.13 16.82
CA ASP A 157 6.29 0.58 17.92
C ASP A 157 5.10 1.43 17.44
N ILE A 158 3.90 0.86 17.52
CA ILE A 158 2.67 1.56 17.16
C ILE A 158 2.37 2.66 18.19
N SER A 159 2.54 3.90 17.77
CA SER A 159 2.33 5.11 18.60
C SER A 159 1.37 6.09 17.93
N TYR A 160 1.17 7.28 18.51
CA TYR A 160 0.37 8.32 17.88
C TYR A 160 0.97 8.83 16.53
N ASN A 161 2.26 8.57 16.27
CA ASN A 161 2.87 8.79 14.95
C ASN A 161 2.42 7.77 13.90
N SER A 162 1.75 6.69 14.32
CA SER A 162 1.15 5.68 13.45
C SER A 162 -0.36 5.85 13.32
N ALA A 163 -0.92 6.94 13.87
CA ALA A 163 -2.34 7.22 13.81
C ALA A 163 -2.69 7.97 12.52
N TRP A 164 -3.51 7.32 11.69
CA TRP A 164 -4.05 7.86 10.45
C TRP A 164 -5.57 7.91 10.53
N LYS A 165 -6.21 8.74 9.72
CA LYS A 165 -7.67 8.76 9.60
C LYS A 165 -8.07 8.85 8.15
N PHE A 166 -9.16 8.19 7.80
CA PHE A 166 -9.77 8.33 6.50
C PHE A 166 -10.60 9.62 6.46
N ILE A 167 -10.45 10.39 5.39
CA ILE A 167 -11.24 11.58 5.12
C ILE A 167 -11.95 11.39 3.78
N CYS A 168 -13.21 11.84 3.73
CA CYS A 168 -14.00 11.84 2.49
C CYS A 168 -13.31 12.68 1.40
N PHE A 169 -13.38 12.17 0.17
CA PHE A 169 -12.81 12.81 -1.01
C PHE A 169 -13.44 14.19 -1.30
N SER A 170 -14.76 14.30 -1.22
CA SER A 170 -15.45 15.56 -1.47
C SER A 170 -15.26 16.49 -0.28
N GLN A 171 -14.70 17.69 -0.52
CA GLN A 171 -14.44 18.67 0.54
C GLN A 171 -15.73 19.18 1.18
N ASP A 172 -16.78 19.39 0.39
CA ASP A 172 -18.06 19.95 0.84
C ASP A 172 -18.83 18.98 1.75
N GLU A 173 -18.59 17.67 1.59
CA GLU A 173 -19.29 16.61 2.33
C GLU A 173 -18.55 16.20 3.61
N ARG A 174 -17.35 16.74 3.90
CA ARG A 174 -16.51 16.26 5.03
C ARG A 174 -17.19 16.41 6.39
N LEU A 175 -17.91 17.51 6.59
CA LEU A 175 -18.63 17.75 7.85
C LEU A 175 -19.82 16.78 8.02
N GLU A 176 -20.49 16.43 6.92
CA GLU A 176 -21.65 15.55 6.93
C GLU A 176 -21.27 14.06 6.99
N THR A 177 -20.10 13.72 6.45
CA THR A 177 -19.58 12.35 6.39
C THR A 177 -18.74 11.96 7.61
N GLU A 178 -18.34 12.91 8.46
CA GLU A 178 -17.62 12.62 9.70
C GLU A 178 -18.43 11.67 10.59
N GLY A 179 -17.79 10.59 11.07
CA GLY A 179 -18.44 9.54 11.85
C GLY A 179 -19.29 8.56 11.04
N THR A 180 -19.39 8.71 9.72
CA THR A 180 -20.06 7.71 8.85
C THR A 180 -19.10 6.59 8.42
N PRO A 181 -19.58 5.36 8.17
CA PRO A 181 -18.76 4.23 7.72
C PRO A 181 -17.99 4.47 6.42
N VAL A 182 -16.73 4.03 6.37
CA VAL A 182 -15.89 4.11 5.16
C VAL A 182 -16.32 3.01 4.17
N PRO A 183 -16.83 3.33 2.96
CA PRO A 183 -17.24 2.33 1.99
C PRO A 183 -16.02 1.79 1.23
N VAL A 184 -15.95 0.48 1.04
CA VAL A 184 -14.78 -0.19 0.39
C VAL A 184 -15.15 -1.18 -0.70
N SER A 185 -16.45 -1.35 -0.93
CA SER A 185 -16.96 -2.18 -2.01
C SER A 185 -17.98 -1.43 -2.85
N ARG A 186 -18.23 -1.96 -4.04
CA ARG A 186 -19.39 -1.61 -4.86
C ARG A 186 -20.64 -2.16 -4.15
N LEU A 187 -21.20 -1.44 -3.18
CA LEU A 187 -22.49 -1.82 -2.62
C LEU A 187 -23.54 -1.81 -3.74
N GLU A 188 -24.12 -2.98 -4.04
CA GLU A 188 -25.33 -3.10 -4.88
C GLU A 188 -26.62 -2.66 -4.16
N ARG A 189 -26.53 -1.95 -3.03
CA ARG A 189 -27.72 -1.51 -2.32
C ARG A 189 -28.30 -0.24 -2.95
N GLY A 190 -29.39 -0.43 -3.67
CA GLY A 190 -30.33 0.62 -4.03
C GLY A 190 -30.84 1.36 -2.79
N LEU A 191 -30.20 2.48 -2.47
CA LEU A 191 -30.83 3.50 -1.63
C LEU A 191 -31.77 4.30 -2.53
N HIS A 192 -33.05 3.93 -2.49
CA HIS A 192 -34.14 4.81 -2.87
C HIS A 192 -34.08 6.07 -2.01
N TYR A 193 -33.39 7.10 -2.49
CA TYR A 193 -33.73 8.47 -2.12
C TYR A 193 -34.96 8.84 -2.94
N THR A 194 -36.15 8.45 -2.47
CA THR A 194 -37.37 9.13 -2.90
C THR A 194 -37.32 10.53 -2.30
N HIS A 195 -36.69 11.48 -3.00
CA HIS A 195 -37.19 12.84 -2.94
C HIS A 195 -38.61 12.75 -3.46
N GLY A 196 -39.57 12.77 -2.53
CA GLY A 196 -40.99 12.71 -2.83
C GLY A 196 -41.42 13.93 -3.61
N VAL A 197 -41.19 13.92 -4.93
CA VAL A 197 -41.89 14.82 -5.84
C VAL A 197 -43.26 14.18 -6.04
N ARG A 198 -44.25 14.62 -5.25
CA ARG A 198 -45.66 14.38 -5.56
C ARG A 198 -46.01 15.16 -6.83
N THR A 199 -45.82 14.57 -8.00
CA THR A 199 -46.53 15.03 -9.19
C THR A 199 -47.89 14.34 -9.25
N TYR A 200 -48.94 15.13 -9.09
CA TYR A 200 -50.31 14.73 -9.40
C TYR A 200 -50.44 14.63 -10.93
N ALA A 201 -50.54 13.41 -11.46
CA ALA A 201 -51.08 13.17 -12.79
C ALA A 201 -51.78 11.80 -12.80
N PRO A 202 -53.11 11.74 -13.00
CA PRO A 202 -53.78 10.50 -13.34
C PRO A 202 -53.45 10.18 -14.79
N PHE A 203 -53.24 8.90 -15.12
CA PHE A 203 -52.91 8.40 -16.46
C PHE A 203 -51.45 8.57 -16.88
N LEU A 204 -50.60 7.63 -16.46
CA LEU A 204 -49.70 6.82 -17.31
C LEU A 204 -48.84 5.95 -16.38
N SER A 205 -48.97 4.63 -16.52
CA SER A 205 -48.12 3.65 -15.85
C SER A 205 -46.74 3.66 -16.51
N THR A 206 -45.83 4.50 -16.03
CA THR A 206 -44.42 4.47 -16.44
C THR A 206 -43.63 3.69 -15.40
N ALA A 207 -43.21 2.48 -15.74
CA ALA A 207 -42.24 1.72 -14.96
C ALA A 207 -40.89 2.46 -15.00
N VAL A 208 -40.40 2.89 -13.83
CA VAL A 208 -39.07 3.50 -13.70
C VAL A 208 -38.05 2.37 -13.75
N TYR A 209 -37.31 2.28 -14.86
CA TYR A 209 -36.12 1.44 -14.95
C TYR A 209 -35.05 2.03 -14.02
N ILE A 210 -34.84 1.43 -12.85
CA ILE A 210 -33.69 1.76 -12.01
C ILE A 210 -32.48 1.11 -12.68
N HIS A 211 -31.78 1.88 -13.52
CA HIS A 211 -30.40 1.54 -13.84
C HIS A 211 -29.66 1.51 -12.51
N THR A 212 -29.26 0.32 -12.06
CA THR A 212 -28.26 0.14 -11.02
C THR A 212 -26.97 0.78 -11.53
N LEU A 213 -26.84 2.09 -11.32
CA LEU A 213 -25.58 2.81 -11.51
C LEU A 213 -24.60 2.15 -10.55
N GLN A 214 -23.75 1.28 -11.08
CA GLN A 214 -22.62 0.71 -10.35
C GLN A 214 -21.81 1.88 -9.81
N ARG A 215 -21.97 2.21 -8.52
CA ARG A 215 -21.18 3.28 -7.92
C ARG A 215 -19.73 2.82 -7.89
N PRO A 216 -18.78 3.62 -8.40
CA PRO A 216 -17.36 3.29 -8.29
C PRO A 216 -16.98 3.24 -6.81
N ILE A 217 -15.98 2.42 -6.47
CA ILE A 217 -15.40 2.40 -5.11
C ILE A 217 -14.94 3.84 -4.80
N PRO A 218 -15.31 4.40 -3.63
CA PRO A 218 -15.03 5.79 -3.34
C PRO A 218 -13.53 6.03 -3.16
N ARG A 219 -13.08 7.20 -3.60
CA ARG A 219 -11.75 7.71 -3.25
C ARG A 219 -11.77 8.22 -1.82
N VAL A 220 -10.60 8.19 -1.19
CA VAL A 220 -10.39 8.68 0.18
C VAL A 220 -9.04 9.37 0.28
N PHE A 221 -8.92 10.23 1.28
CA PHE A 221 -7.63 10.74 1.74
C PHE A 221 -7.24 10.01 3.02
N LEU A 222 -5.97 9.64 3.14
CA LEU A 222 -5.39 9.15 4.39
C LEU A 222 -4.64 10.31 5.02
N ASN A 223 -5.15 10.81 6.14
CA ASN A 223 -4.57 11.95 6.85
C ASN A 223 -3.83 11.48 8.10
N HIS A 224 -2.59 11.92 8.26
CA HIS A 224 -1.81 11.62 9.44
C HIS A 224 -2.27 12.50 10.62
N CYS A 225 -2.75 11.88 11.70
CA CYS A 225 -3.44 12.56 12.79
C CYS A 225 -2.57 13.62 13.49
N LYS A 226 -1.26 13.38 13.62
CA LYS A 226 -0.35 14.30 14.30
C LYS A 226 0.05 15.52 13.45
N THR A 227 0.30 15.32 12.16
CA THR A 227 0.83 16.40 11.29
C THR A 227 -0.23 17.04 10.42
N ASN A 228 -1.41 16.42 10.31
CA ASN A 228 -2.49 16.83 9.42
C ASN A 228 -2.07 16.90 7.94
N HIS A 229 -1.05 16.12 7.57
CA HIS A 229 -0.66 15.93 6.17
C HIS A 229 -1.27 14.64 5.64
N ASN A 230 -1.63 14.66 4.35
CA ASN A 230 -2.15 13.49 3.68
C ASN A 230 -1.02 12.59 3.17
N LEU A 231 -1.28 11.30 3.04
CA LEU A 231 -0.42 10.40 2.30
C LEU A 231 -0.37 10.86 0.84
N ALA A 232 0.82 10.86 0.25
CA ALA A 232 1.07 11.28 -1.12
C ALA A 232 2.02 10.31 -1.84
N VAL A 233 1.84 10.16 -3.15
CA VAL A 233 2.75 9.41 -4.03
C VAL A 233 3.28 10.35 -5.11
N HIS A 234 4.59 10.32 -5.32
CA HIS A 234 5.28 11.12 -6.32
C HIS A 234 5.65 10.28 -7.54
N GLU A 235 5.08 10.60 -8.70
CA GLU A 235 5.37 9.90 -9.97
C GLU A 235 6.76 10.25 -10.53
N GLU A 236 7.25 11.44 -10.20
CA GLU A 236 8.50 12.01 -10.68
C GLU A 236 9.72 11.36 -10.02
N TRP A 237 9.57 10.97 -8.74
CA TRP A 237 10.63 10.43 -7.91
C TRP A 237 10.54 8.92 -7.85
N THR A 238 11.43 8.27 -8.59
CA THR A 238 11.48 6.81 -8.67
C THR A 238 12.83 6.28 -8.26
N TYR A 239 12.87 5.09 -7.66
CA TYR A 239 14.11 4.41 -7.32
C TYR A 239 14.04 2.91 -7.59
N LYS A 240 15.20 2.29 -7.83
CA LYS A 240 15.28 0.85 -8.11
C LYS A 240 15.42 0.07 -6.80
N THR A 241 14.59 -0.95 -6.65
CA THR A 241 14.64 -1.95 -5.59
C THR A 241 14.83 -3.34 -6.21
N PRO A 242 15.05 -4.39 -5.39
CA PRO A 242 15.02 -5.76 -5.88
C PRO A 242 13.67 -6.19 -6.50
N PHE A 243 12.59 -5.47 -6.22
CA PHE A 243 11.23 -5.76 -6.69
C PHE A 243 10.86 -5.01 -7.96
N GLY A 244 11.56 -3.91 -8.27
CA GLY A 244 11.34 -3.16 -9.50
C GLY A 244 11.70 -1.70 -9.37
N ARG A 245 11.01 -0.85 -10.13
CA ARG A 245 11.11 0.60 -10.01
C ARG A 245 9.92 1.06 -9.18
N GLU A 246 10.20 1.58 -8.00
CA GLU A 246 9.20 2.05 -7.04
C GLU A 246 9.11 3.57 -7.03
N LEU A 247 7.98 4.08 -6.55
CA LEU A 247 7.69 5.50 -6.42
C LEU A 247 7.96 5.96 -4.99
N GLU A 248 8.30 7.24 -4.82
CA GLU A 248 8.41 7.84 -3.49
C GLU A 248 7.02 8.07 -2.88
N VAL A 249 6.88 7.73 -1.59
CA VAL A 249 5.67 7.93 -0.79
C VAL A 249 6.01 8.88 0.36
N THR A 250 5.18 9.90 0.58
CA THR A 250 5.43 10.98 1.55
C THR A 250 4.16 11.34 2.32
N GLY A 251 4.31 12.09 3.41
CA GLY A 251 3.22 12.77 4.09
C GLY A 251 3.20 14.24 3.68
N HIS A 252 2.43 14.57 2.64
CA HIS A 252 2.25 15.95 2.19
C HIS A 252 0.84 16.16 1.61
N THR A 253 0.23 17.30 1.89
CA THR A 253 -1.07 17.67 1.30
C THR A 253 -0.83 18.58 0.10
N HIS A 254 -0.79 17.99 -1.10
CA HIS A 254 -0.68 18.76 -2.33
C HIS A 254 -2.03 19.37 -2.66
N LEU A 255 -2.04 20.66 -3.01
CA LEU A 255 -3.26 21.37 -3.37
C LEU A 255 -3.17 21.85 -4.81
N ASN A 256 -4.25 21.72 -5.54
CA ASN A 256 -4.38 22.29 -6.87
C ASN A 256 -4.66 23.81 -6.80
N THR A 257 -4.82 24.45 -7.96
CA THR A 257 -5.13 25.88 -8.09
C THR A 257 -6.41 26.32 -7.37
N HIS A 258 -7.31 25.38 -7.09
CA HIS A 258 -8.58 25.61 -6.39
C HIS A 258 -8.52 25.25 -4.89
N LYS A 259 -7.33 25.00 -4.34
CA LYS A 259 -7.11 24.60 -2.94
C LYS A 259 -7.77 23.27 -2.54
N ALA A 260 -8.13 22.44 -3.53
CA ALA A 260 -8.55 21.06 -3.29
C ALA A 260 -7.34 20.13 -3.38
N GLU A 261 -7.37 19.02 -2.65
CA GLU A 261 -6.31 18.03 -2.66
C GLU A 261 -6.07 17.47 -4.07
N ASP A 262 -4.81 17.47 -4.46
CA ASP A 262 -4.37 17.12 -5.79
C ASP A 262 -4.23 15.60 -5.98
N VAL A 263 -4.03 15.17 -7.23
CA VAL A 263 -4.00 13.76 -7.65
C VAL A 263 -3.03 12.90 -6.83
N HIS A 264 -1.91 13.48 -6.38
CA HIS A 264 -0.91 12.87 -5.50
C HIS A 264 -1.51 12.23 -4.24
N ASN A 265 -2.62 12.77 -3.74
CA ASN A 265 -3.27 12.35 -2.51
C ASN A 265 -4.46 11.41 -2.74
N HIS A 266 -4.77 11.00 -3.98
CA HIS A 266 -6.00 10.27 -4.28
C HIS A 266 -5.81 8.77 -4.13
N PHE A 267 -6.34 8.20 -3.03
CA PHE A 267 -6.28 6.76 -2.75
C PHE A 267 -7.65 6.08 -2.79
N MET A 268 -7.64 4.77 -2.96
CA MET A 268 -8.77 3.87 -2.73
C MET A 268 -8.33 2.78 -1.77
N VAL A 269 -9.18 2.48 -0.79
CA VAL A 269 -9.02 1.28 0.05
C VAL A 269 -9.67 0.13 -0.69
N VAL A 270 -8.85 -0.86 -1.04
CA VAL A 270 -9.29 -2.02 -1.83
C VAL A 270 -9.44 -3.23 -0.93
N THR A 271 -10.65 -3.80 -0.97
CA THR A 271 -11.00 -5.10 -0.39
C THR A 271 -11.33 -6.08 -1.53
N GLY A 272 -11.12 -7.37 -1.30
CA GLY A 272 -11.40 -8.40 -2.30
C GLY A 272 -10.45 -8.41 -3.51
N SER A 273 -10.93 -7.95 -4.68
CA SER A 273 -10.21 -8.09 -5.96
C SER A 273 -9.54 -6.78 -6.37
N LEU A 274 -8.21 -6.77 -6.41
CA LEU A 274 -7.44 -5.62 -6.89
C LEU A 274 -7.67 -5.37 -8.39
N GLU A 275 -7.80 -6.43 -9.18
CA GLU A 275 -8.03 -6.33 -10.63
C GLU A 275 -9.35 -5.60 -10.94
N ASP A 276 -10.41 -5.91 -10.20
CA ASP A 276 -11.71 -5.26 -10.35
C ASP A 276 -11.66 -3.77 -9.97
N ALA A 277 -10.91 -3.45 -8.91
CA ALA A 277 -10.70 -2.07 -8.47
C ALA A 277 -9.93 -1.28 -9.54
N VAL A 278 -8.87 -1.84 -10.11
CA VAL A 278 -8.09 -1.21 -11.19
C VAL A 278 -8.91 -1.08 -12.47
N ALA A 279 -9.73 -2.07 -12.82
CA ALA A 279 -10.63 -2.03 -13.96
C ALA A 279 -11.72 -0.96 -13.80
N SER A 280 -12.17 -0.68 -12.56
CA SER A 280 -13.12 0.40 -12.30
C SER A 280 -12.58 1.81 -12.58
N LEU A 281 -11.25 1.96 -12.66
CA LEU A 281 -10.56 3.22 -12.98
C LEU A 281 -10.31 3.40 -14.49
N SER A 282 -10.46 2.36 -15.31
CA SER A 282 -10.42 2.52 -16.76
C SER A 282 -11.76 3.04 -17.27
N PRO A 283 -11.79 4.04 -18.17
CA PRO A 283 -13.04 4.47 -18.80
C PRO A 283 -13.66 3.28 -19.53
N SER A 284 -14.96 3.05 -19.33
CA SER A 284 -15.74 2.15 -20.17
C SER A 284 -15.62 2.64 -21.61
N SER A 285 -14.97 1.83 -22.45
CA SER A 285 -14.80 2.02 -23.89
C SER A 285 -16.14 2.24 -24.62
#